data_AF-A0A9N9WD57-F1
#
_entry.id   AF-A0A9N9WD57-F1
#
_cell.length_a   1.000
_cell.length_b   1.000
_cell.length_c   1.000
_cell.angle_alpha   90.00
_cell.angle_beta   90.00
_cell.angle_gamma   90.00
#
_symmetry.space_group_name_H-M   'P 1'
#
loop_
_entity.id
_entity.type
_entity.pdbx_description
1 polymer ?
#
loop_
_entity_poly.entity_id
_entity_poly.type
_entity_poly.pdbx_seq_one_letter_code
_entity_poly.pdbx_strand_id
1 'polypeptide(L)'
;MSFTLYTDKSPSGEVVTVTAMCRVGNKLWLGDSAGRVSVYHASSCSLSWSVCVWEVVGGAPSACTAMLPLQRLQRVALALECGRFYLCACAGHVYSWAPAQAHLL
;
A
#
# COMPACT_ATOMS: atom_id res chain seq x y z
N MET A 1 -16.90 7.18 -14.16
CA MET A 1 -16.03 6.04 -14.54
C MET A 1 -15.70 5.28 -13.27
N SER A 2 -16.24 4.07 -13.11
CA SER A 2 -15.87 3.17 -12.03
C SER A 2 -14.80 2.22 -12.58
N PHE A 3 -13.63 2.17 -11.94
CA PHE A 3 -12.60 1.18 -12.26
C PHE A 3 -12.87 -0.04 -11.39
N THR A 4 -13.47 -1.08 -11.97
CA THR A 4 -13.61 -2.38 -11.31
C THR A 4 -12.22 -3.01 -11.24
N LEU A 5 -11.56 -2.88 -10.08
CA LEU A 5 -10.34 -3.63 -9.79
C LEU A 5 -10.66 -5.13 -9.91
N TYR A 6 -9.79 -5.82 -10.65
CA TYR A 6 -9.84 -7.25 -10.91
C TYR A 6 -10.22 -8.01 -9.64
N THR A 7 -11.25 -8.85 -9.74
CA THR A 7 -11.95 -9.53 -8.64
C THR A 7 -11.02 -10.00 -7.51
N ASP A 8 -10.91 -9.18 -6.47
CA ASP A 8 -10.43 -9.62 -5.18
C ASP A 8 -11.61 -9.49 -4.24
N LYS A 9 -12.27 -10.61 -3.93
CA LYS A 9 -13.28 -10.59 -2.87
C LYS A 9 -12.49 -10.35 -1.59
N SER A 10 -12.86 -9.32 -0.82
CA SER A 10 -12.36 -9.24 0.56
C SER A 10 -12.69 -10.56 1.27
N PRO A 11 -11.93 -10.96 2.30
CA PRO A 11 -12.25 -12.15 3.10
C PRO A 11 -13.69 -12.12 3.66
N SER A 12 -14.27 -10.91 3.82
CA SER A 12 -15.62 -10.65 4.30
C SER A 12 -16.70 -10.65 3.18
N GLY A 13 -16.33 -10.71 1.90
CA GLY A 13 -17.27 -10.61 0.78
C GLY A 13 -17.79 -9.19 0.50
N GLU A 14 -17.22 -8.19 1.16
CA GLU A 14 -17.51 -6.76 0.94
C GLU A 14 -16.84 -6.25 -0.36
N VAL A 15 -17.41 -5.18 -0.91
CA VAL A 15 -16.85 -4.52 -2.09
C VAL A 15 -15.51 -3.91 -1.71
N VAL A 16 -14.45 -4.34 -2.39
CA VAL A 16 -13.12 -3.73 -2.23
C VAL A 16 -13.12 -2.36 -2.89
N THR A 17 -12.78 -1.33 -2.11
CA THR A 17 -12.73 0.06 -2.56
C THR A 17 -11.32 0.62 -2.41
N VAL A 18 -10.93 1.52 -3.29
CA VAL A 18 -9.68 2.28 -3.14
C VAL A 18 -9.89 3.30 -2.02
N THR A 19 -9.08 3.19 -0.97
CA THR A 19 -9.19 4.00 0.24
C THR A 19 -8.04 5.00 0.38
N ALA A 20 -6.91 4.75 -0.28
CA ALA A 20 -5.78 5.67 -0.33
C ALA A 20 -5.11 5.66 -1.71
N MET A 21 -4.57 6.80 -2.13
CA MET A 21 -3.81 6.89 -3.38
C MET A 21 -2.67 7.90 -3.29
N CYS A 22 -1.58 7.65 -4.00
CA CYS A 22 -0.53 8.64 -4.21
C CYS A 22 0.21 8.43 -5.53
N ARG A 23 0.99 9.43 -5.95
CA ARG A 23 1.82 9.37 -7.16
C ARG A 23 3.30 9.48 -6.80
N VAL A 24 4.11 8.59 -7.36
CA VAL A 24 5.58 8.63 -7.26
C VAL A 24 6.17 8.54 -8.66
N GLY A 25 6.72 9.65 -9.17
CA GLY A 25 7.20 9.71 -10.55
C GLY A 25 6.07 9.37 -11.54
N ASN A 26 6.32 8.41 -12.44
CA ASN A 26 5.31 7.91 -13.40
C ASN A 26 4.50 6.70 -12.88
N LYS A 27 4.50 6.45 -11.57
CA LYS A 27 3.75 5.34 -10.95
C LYS A 27 2.62 5.87 -10.08
N LEU A 28 1.42 5.33 -10.29
CA LEU A 28 0.25 5.53 -9.45
C LEU A 28 0.16 4.40 -8.43
N TRP A 29 0.07 4.73 -7.16
CA TRP A 29 -0.06 3.79 -6.07
C TRP A 29 -1.46 3.88 -5.50
N LEU A 30 -2.09 2.73 -5.33
CA LEU A 30 -3.43 2.59 -4.78
C LEU A 30 -3.36 1.63 -3.60
N GLY A 31 -3.97 2.03 -2.47
CA GLY A 31 -4.26 1.19 -1.33
C GLY A 31 -5.76 1.00 -1.21
N ASP A 32 -6.19 -0.20 -0.84
CA ASP A 32 -7.60 -0.55 -0.76
C ASP A 32 -8.06 -0.97 0.64
N SER A 33 -9.38 -1.17 0.77
CA SER A 33 -10.05 -1.59 2.00
C SER A 33 -9.68 -3.00 2.46
N ALA A 34 -9.08 -3.84 1.61
CA ALA A 34 -8.59 -5.16 1.98
C ALA A 34 -7.13 -5.14 2.48
N GLY A 35 -6.46 -3.98 2.44
CA GLY A 35 -5.05 -3.85 2.81
C GLY A 35 -4.09 -4.27 1.70
N ARG A 36 -4.54 -4.26 0.45
CA ARG A 36 -3.70 -4.50 -0.72
C ARG A 36 -3.20 -3.18 -1.28
N VAL A 37 -1.95 -3.20 -1.70
CA VAL A 37 -1.29 -2.11 -2.43
C VAL A 37 -1.07 -2.55 -3.86
N SER A 38 -1.56 -1.76 -4.80
CA SER A 38 -1.40 -1.97 -6.23
C SER A 38 -0.72 -0.76 -6.87
N VAL A 39 0.29 -1.02 -7.70
CA VAL A 39 1.08 0.02 -8.37
C VAL A 39 0.93 -0.10 -9.86
N TYR A 40 0.53 1.00 -10.51
CA TYR A 40 0.31 1.09 -11.95
C TYR A 40 1.27 2.09 -12.58
N HIS A 41 1.64 1.85 -13.84
CA HIS A 41 2.27 2.87 -14.67
C HIS A 41 1.20 3.87 -15.12
N ALA A 42 1.40 5.17 -14.83
CA ALA A 42 0.39 6.19 -15.09
C ALA A 42 0.17 6.45 -16.60
N SER A 43 1.22 6.27 -17.42
CA SER A 43 1.16 6.51 -18.87
C SER A 43 0.45 5.39 -19.65
N SER A 44 0.60 4.14 -19.21
CA SER A 44 0.07 2.96 -19.91
C SER A 44 -1.11 2.31 -19.19
N CYS A 45 -1.45 2.77 -17.99
CA CYS A 45 -2.43 2.15 -17.10
C CYS A 45 -2.15 0.65 -16.81
N SER A 46 -0.92 0.19 -17.04
CA SER A 46 -0.53 -1.21 -16.84
C SER A 46 -0.15 -1.45 -15.38
N LEU A 47 -0.64 -2.57 -14.82
CA LEU A 47 -0.25 -3.01 -13.48
C LEU A 47 1.26 -3.34 -13.46
N SER A 48 1.99 -2.72 -12.54
CA SER A 48 3.40 -3.03 -12.29
C SER A 48 3.53 -4.18 -11.31
N TRP A 49 2.89 -4.07 -10.14
CA TRP A 49 2.82 -5.12 -9.13
C TRP A 49 1.67 -4.85 -8.15
N SER A 50 1.26 -5.89 -7.43
CA SER A 50 0.25 -5.80 -6.38
C SER A 50 0.59 -6.76 -5.25
N VAL A 51 0.34 -6.37 -4.01
CA VAL A 51 0.59 -7.22 -2.83
C VAL A 51 -0.36 -6.91 -1.69
N CYS A 52 -0.80 -7.93 -0.98
CA CYS A 52 -1.45 -7.78 0.32
C CYS A 52 -0.41 -7.47 1.38
N VAL A 53 -0.55 -6.37 2.11
CA VAL A 53 0.46 -5.97 3.11
C VAL A 53 0.62 -7.04 4.18
N TRP A 54 -0.49 -7.61 4.66
CA TRP A 54 -0.53 -8.65 5.68
C TRP A 54 0.15 -9.96 5.25
N GLU A 55 0.20 -10.28 3.95
CA GLU A 55 0.92 -11.46 3.44
C GLU A 55 2.44 -11.30 3.57
N VAL A 56 2.94 -10.06 3.47
CA VAL A 56 4.38 -9.76 3.52
C VAL A 56 4.88 -9.57 4.95
N VAL A 57 4.11 -8.84 5.76
CA VAL A 57 4.55 -8.40 7.09
C VAL A 57 3.95 -9.20 8.23
N GLY A 58 2.99 -10.09 7.92
CA GLY A 58 2.21 -10.85 8.89
C GLY A 58 1.16 -10.01 9.62
N GLY A 59 0.14 -10.70 10.12
CA GLY A 59 -0.98 -10.11 10.86
C GLY A 59 -2.33 -10.32 10.16
N ALA A 60 -3.35 -9.63 10.66
CA ALA A 60 -4.69 -9.65 10.07
C ALA A 60 -4.79 -8.62 8.92
N PRO A 61 -5.65 -8.88 7.92
CA PRO A 61 -6.00 -7.88 6.91
C PRO A 61 -6.52 -6.58 7.56
N SER A 62 -6.10 -5.45 7.03
CA SER A 62 -6.50 -4.12 7.53
C SER A 62 -6.44 -3.10 6.41
N ALA A 63 -7.47 -2.26 6.29
CA ALA A 63 -7.60 -1.29 5.23
C ALA A 63 -6.43 -0.29 5.18
N CYS A 64 -6.02 0.08 3.98
CA CYS A 64 -5.08 1.18 3.78
C CYS A 64 -5.78 2.51 4.07
N THR A 65 -5.30 3.32 5.02
CA THR A 65 -5.97 4.58 5.40
C THR A 65 -5.29 5.81 4.80
N ALA A 66 -3.97 5.78 4.65
CA ALA A 66 -3.22 6.89 4.07
C ALA A 66 -1.96 6.44 3.35
N MET A 67 -1.60 7.16 2.30
CA MET A 67 -0.36 6.95 1.55
C MET A 67 0.33 8.29 1.33
N LEU A 68 1.59 8.39 1.75
CA LEU A 68 2.40 9.60 1.62
C LEU A 68 3.68 9.32 0.82
N PRO A 69 3.86 9.95 -0.36
CA PRO A 69 5.06 9.77 -1.15
C PRO A 69 6.22 10.57 -0.54
N LEU A 70 7.33 9.88 -0.24
CA LEU A 70 8.57 10.47 0.26
C LEU A 70 9.53 10.66 -0.92
N GLN A 71 9.38 11.79 -1.63
CA GLN A 71 10.06 12.03 -2.90
C GLN A 71 11.59 11.91 -2.84
N ARG A 72 12.22 12.39 -1.76
CA ARG A 72 13.68 12.30 -1.58
C ARG A 72 14.19 10.87 -1.39
N LEU A 73 13.34 9.97 -0.88
CA LEU A 73 13.71 8.59 -0.57
C LEU A 73 13.23 7.59 -1.63
N GLN A 74 12.43 8.02 -2.61
CA GLN A 74 11.80 7.15 -3.60
C GLN A 74 10.99 6.01 -2.95
N ARG A 75 10.30 6.33 -1.85
CA ARG A 75 9.49 5.39 -1.04
C ARG A 75 8.12 6.00 -0.74
N VAL A 76 7.18 5.17 -0.33
CA VAL A 76 5.84 5.57 0.11
C VAL A 76 5.64 5.13 1.55
N ALA A 77 5.28 6.06 2.43
CA ALA A 77 4.78 5.71 3.75
C ALA A 77 3.30 5.30 3.65
N LEU A 78 2.96 4.16 4.22
CA LEU A 78 1.63 3.57 4.22
C LEU A 78 1.13 3.46 5.65
N ALA A 79 -0.08 3.97 5.91
CA ALA A 79 -0.79 3.77 7.16
C ALA A 79 -1.93 2.78 6.95
N LEU A 80 -2.10 1.86 7.90
CA LEU A 80 -3.25 0.95 7.96
C LEU A 80 -4.21 1.34 9.08
N GLU A 81 -5.46 0.93 8.98
CA GLU A 81 -6.50 1.16 9.98
C GLU A 81 -6.15 0.53 11.35
N CYS A 82 -5.40 -0.57 11.36
CA CYS A 82 -4.91 -1.22 12.58
C CYS A 82 -3.84 -0.42 13.34
N GLY A 83 -3.55 0.82 12.96
CA GLY A 83 -2.59 1.71 13.62
C GLY A 83 -1.13 1.42 13.28
N ARG A 84 -0.87 0.54 12.31
CA ARG A 84 0.48 0.21 11.85
C ARG A 84 0.90 1.05 10.65
N PHE A 85 2.18 1.38 10.60
CA PHE A 85 2.79 2.14 9.51
C PHE A 85 3.92 1.36 8.87
N TYR A 86 3.99 1.44 7.54
CA TYR A 86 4.95 0.71 6.72
C TYR A 86 5.63 1.65 5.74
N LEU A 87 6.83 1.28 5.32
CA LEU A 87 7.57 1.99 4.29
C LEU A 87 7.73 1.08 3.07
N CYS A 88 7.04 1.43 1.99
CA CYS A 88 7.04 0.65 0.75
C CYS A 88 8.05 1.25 -0.25
N ALA A 89 8.90 0.41 -0.83
CA ALA A 89 9.81 0.77 -1.90
C ALA A 89 9.18 0.53 -3.27
N CYS A 90 9.54 1.35 -4.27
CA CYS A 90 9.01 1.28 -5.63
C CYS A 90 9.27 -0.05 -6.37
N ALA A 91 10.15 -0.90 -5.82
CA ALA A 91 10.51 -2.23 -6.32
C ALA A 91 9.63 -3.37 -5.74
N GLY A 92 8.56 -3.08 -5.00
CA GLY A 92 7.66 -4.10 -4.44
C GLY A 92 8.08 -4.65 -3.07
N HIS A 93 9.12 -4.09 -2.45
CA HIS A 93 9.49 -4.43 -1.08
C HIS A 93 8.73 -3.57 -0.08
N VAL A 94 7.98 -4.22 0.82
CA VAL A 94 7.32 -3.58 1.97
C VAL A 94 8.17 -3.81 3.20
N TYR A 95 8.64 -2.73 3.83
CA TYR A 95 9.40 -2.81 5.08
C TYR A 95 8.49 -2.41 6.24
N SER A 96 8.49 -3.19 7.31
CA SER A 96 7.91 -2.77 8.58
C SER A 96 8.74 -1.65 9.19
N TRP A 97 8.07 -0.60 9.65
CA TRP A 97 8.72 0.35 10.54
C TRP A 97 8.84 -0.33 11.91
N ALA A 98 10.00 -0.94 12.17
CA ALA A 98 10.40 -1.17 13.55
C ALA A 98 10.84 0.18 14.11
N PRO A 99 10.38 0.61 15.30
CA PRO A 99 11.04 1.70 15.99
C PRO A 99 12.52 1.31 16.08
N ALA A 100 13.40 2.15 15.53
CA ALA A 100 14.81 2.03 15.78
C ALA A 100 14.96 1.92 17.30
N GLN A 101 15.63 0.86 17.78
CA GLN A 101 16.00 0.78 19.18
C GLN A 101 16.60 2.13 19.55
N ALA A 102 15.89 2.89 20.38
CA ALA A 102 16.42 4.07 21.01
C ALA A 102 17.58 3.56 21.86
N HIS A 103 18.79 3.61 21.30
CA HIS A 103 20.02 3.51 22.07
C HIS A 103 20.00 4.71 23.01
N LEU A 104 19.56 4.43 24.24
CA LEU A 104 19.73 5.29 25.40
C LEU A 104 21.24 5.55 25.52
N LEU A 105 21.62 6.82 25.37
CA LEU A 105 22.83 7.38 25.98
C LEU A 105 22.49 7.78 27.41
#